data_AF-A0A9D1EYZ0-F1
#
_entry.id   AF-A0A9D1EYZ0-F1
#
_cell.length_a   1.000
_cell.length_b   1.000
_cell.length_c   1.000
_cell.angle_alpha   90.00
_cell.angle_beta   90.00
_cell.angle_gamma   90.00
#
_symmetry.space_group_name_H-M   'P 1'
#
loop_
_entity.id
_entity.type
_entity.pdbx_description
1 polymer ?
#
loop_
_entity_poly.entity_id
_entity_poly.type
_entity_poly.pdbx_seq_one_letter_code
_entity_poly.pdbx_strand_id
1 'polypeptide(L)'
;MAETIIAVISSFMSLAVAIIIAIVQYRQSKRMEELAKRQDREEKRRREQYIIAKRNTFIMKYYNEAHEIYLLPLCWISSIYKPAFCYHRKMYMEFNMLERDIQDAICQYMNLKIIRPDCEGDDFYSKCVAAIEQAEKKYYIGNHTSIFYEGAKYFYRGLTRYNDNELPVNLFNLENRFTDLLREYKENPDKCSDPILQFANEFDYYSAEEPIACEISAVIVKWLAEWSASDSLDYENFWVPGEYSYESIDTMEDLFLCALFCVYVYLIMPTR
;
A
#
# COMPACT_ATOMS: atom_id res chain seq x y z
N MET A 1 -51.02 60.46 29.67
CA MET A 1 -50.43 59.92 30.92
C MET A 1 -50.66 58.41 31.09
N ALA A 2 -51.88 57.88 30.88
CA ALA A 2 -52.13 56.44 31.01
C ALA A 2 -51.33 55.59 29.98
N GLU A 3 -51.26 56.03 28.72
CA GLU A 3 -50.57 55.29 27.65
C GLU A 3 -49.05 55.15 27.88
N THR A 4 -48.40 56.20 28.40
CA THR A 4 -46.98 56.19 28.74
C THR A 4 -46.65 55.25 29.91
N ILE A 5 -47.56 55.12 30.89
CA ILE A 5 -47.37 54.20 32.03
C ILE A 5 -47.50 52.74 31.58
N ILE A 6 -48.47 52.45 30.70
CA ILE A 6 -48.67 51.11 30.14
C ILE A 6 -47.47 50.69 29.28
N ALA A 7 -46.92 51.60 28.48
CA ALA A 7 -45.75 51.33 27.65
C ALA A 7 -44.49 51.00 28.47
N VAL A 8 -44.26 51.72 29.57
CA VAL A 8 -43.12 51.47 30.48
C VAL A 8 -43.27 50.13 31.19
N ILE A 9 -44.47 49.80 31.69
CA ILE A 9 -44.73 48.50 32.34
C ILE A 9 -44.54 47.35 31.35
N SER A 10 -45.02 47.52 30.12
CA SER A 10 -44.83 46.55 29.04
C SER A 10 -43.35 46.32 28.74
N SER A 11 -42.53 47.37 28.65
CA SER A 11 -41.09 47.23 28.37
C SER A 11 -40.34 46.51 29.49
N PHE A 12 -40.68 46.79 30.75
CA PHE A 12 -40.11 46.08 31.90
C PHE A 12 -40.45 44.58 31.88
N MET A 13 -41.70 44.24 31.55
CA MET A 13 -42.11 42.84 31.41
C MET A 13 -41.41 42.14 30.25
N SER A 14 -41.27 42.81 29.10
CA SER A 14 -40.51 42.28 27.96
C SER A 14 -39.04 42.03 28.29
N LEU A 15 -38.40 42.95 29.03
CA LEU A 15 -37.02 42.81 29.48
C LEU A 15 -36.86 41.64 30.46
N ALA A 16 -37.77 41.50 31.43
CA ALA A 16 -37.75 40.38 32.37
C ALA A 16 -37.87 39.03 31.66
N VAL A 17 -38.77 38.93 30.68
CA VAL A 17 -38.93 37.71 29.86
C VAL A 17 -37.67 37.43 29.06
N ALA A 18 -37.04 38.44 28.45
CA ALA A 18 -35.79 38.27 27.71
C ALA A 18 -34.64 37.75 28.59
N ILE A 19 -34.51 38.27 29.82
CA ILE A 19 -33.50 37.81 30.79
C ILE A 19 -33.72 36.34 31.17
N ILE A 20 -34.98 35.94 31.42
CA ILE A 20 -35.31 34.55 31.76
C ILE A 20 -34.97 33.62 30.59
N ILE A 21 -35.33 34.00 29.36
CA ILE A 21 -35.00 33.22 28.15
C ILE A 21 -33.49 33.07 28.02
N ALA A 22 -32.72 34.14 28.20
CA ALA A 22 -31.26 34.10 28.11
C ALA A 22 -30.63 33.14 29.14
N ILE A 23 -31.11 33.17 30.39
CA ILE A 23 -30.63 32.26 31.46
C ILE A 23 -30.94 30.79 31.12
N VAL A 24 -32.15 30.52 30.62
CA VAL A 24 -32.56 29.16 30.23
C VAL A 24 -31.73 28.67 29.04
N GLN A 25 -31.55 29.49 28.01
CA GLN A 25 -30.73 29.18 26.83
C GLN A 25 -29.29 28.87 27.23
N TYR A 26 -28.68 29.67 28.11
CA TYR A 26 -27.33 29.42 28.60
C TYR A 26 -27.21 28.08 29.35
N ARG A 27 -28.16 27.78 30.24
CA ARG A 27 -28.16 26.52 31.00
C ARG A 27 -28.39 25.31 30.09
N GLN A 28 -29.26 25.44 29.08
CA GLN A 28 -29.47 24.42 28.06
C GLN A 28 -28.21 24.21 27.21
N SER A 29 -27.56 25.29 26.77
CA SER A 29 -26.32 25.23 26.00
C SER A 29 -25.21 24.48 26.75
N LYS A 30 -25.01 24.77 28.04
CA LYS A 30 -24.01 24.07 28.86
C LYS A 30 -24.31 22.57 29.01
N ARG A 31 -25.59 22.21 29.22
CA ARG A 31 -26.02 20.80 29.29
C ARG A 31 -25.83 20.09 27.95
N MET A 32 -26.14 20.75 26.84
CA MET A 32 -25.93 20.20 25.50
C MET A 32 -24.45 19.96 25.23
N GLU A 33 -23.57 20.87 25.62
CA GLU A 33 -22.13 20.70 25.49
C GLU A 33 -21.61 19.50 26.30
N GLU A 34 -22.06 19.35 27.55
CA GLU A 34 -21.68 18.21 28.40
C GLU A 34 -22.18 16.87 27.84
N LEU A 35 -23.39 16.83 27.27
CA LEU A 35 -23.95 15.65 26.61
C LEU A 35 -23.19 15.31 25.32
N ALA A 36 -22.91 16.31 24.48
CA ALA A 36 -22.13 16.13 23.24
C ALA A 36 -20.74 15.55 23.55
N LYS A 37 -20.06 16.07 24.58
CA LYS A 37 -18.76 15.53 25.05
C LYS A 37 -18.86 14.09 25.55
N ARG A 38 -19.98 13.69 26.16
CA ARG A 38 -20.17 12.28 26.60
C ARG A 38 -20.41 11.37 25.41
N GLN A 39 -21.26 11.77 24.47
CA GLN A 39 -21.56 11.02 23.25
C GLN A 39 -20.30 10.83 22.39
N ASP A 40 -19.51 11.88 22.17
CA ASP A 40 -18.24 11.81 21.45
C ASP A 40 -17.26 10.82 22.11
N ARG A 41 -17.15 10.83 23.44
CA ARG A 41 -16.32 9.85 24.17
C ARG A 41 -16.82 8.41 24.01
N GLU A 42 -18.12 8.19 24.05
CA GLU A 42 -18.71 6.86 23.89
C GLU A 42 -18.58 6.34 22.46
N GLU A 43 -18.73 7.21 21.46
CA GLU A 43 -18.51 6.89 20.06
C GLU A 43 -17.04 6.52 19.80
N LYS A 44 -16.09 7.31 20.31
CA LYS A 44 -14.65 6.98 20.25
C LYS A 44 -14.34 5.63 20.85
N ARG A 45 -14.85 5.34 22.06
CA ARG A 45 -14.68 4.02 22.70
C ARG A 45 -15.27 2.88 21.87
N ARG A 46 -16.48 3.06 21.33
CA ARG A 46 -17.12 2.05 20.46
C ARG A 46 -16.31 1.83 19.19
N ARG A 47 -15.78 2.91 18.59
CA ARG A 47 -14.93 2.83 17.40
C ARG A 47 -13.63 2.09 17.70
N GLU A 48 -12.94 2.41 18.79
CA GLU A 48 -11.71 1.72 19.22
C GLU A 48 -11.96 0.21 19.43
N GLN A 49 -13.04 -0.15 20.13
CA GLN A 49 -13.42 -1.55 20.33
C GLN A 49 -13.72 -2.26 19.02
N TYR A 50 -14.41 -1.59 18.10
CA TYR A 50 -14.71 -2.12 16.76
C TYR A 50 -13.44 -2.34 15.94
N ILE A 51 -12.50 -1.38 15.95
CA ILE A 51 -11.20 -1.50 15.28
C ILE A 51 -10.43 -2.70 15.84
N ILE A 52 -10.30 -2.81 17.16
CA ILE A 52 -9.60 -3.91 17.82
C ILE A 52 -10.23 -5.26 17.47
N ALA A 53 -11.57 -5.35 17.49
CA ALA A 53 -12.28 -6.57 17.15
C ALA A 53 -12.03 -6.98 15.69
N LYS A 54 -12.21 -6.07 14.74
CA LYS A 54 -11.99 -6.32 13.30
C LYS A 54 -10.54 -6.69 12.99
N ARG A 55 -9.58 -5.96 13.56
CA ARG A 55 -8.15 -6.26 13.47
C ARG A 55 -7.86 -7.68 13.94
N ASN A 56 -8.31 -8.04 15.16
CA ASN A 56 -8.05 -9.35 15.73
C ASN A 56 -8.72 -10.47 14.91
N THR A 57 -9.93 -10.24 14.37
CA THR A 57 -10.59 -11.19 13.48
C THR A 57 -9.78 -11.43 12.20
N PHE A 58 -9.30 -10.38 11.55
CA PHE A 58 -8.47 -10.50 10.35
C PHE A 58 -7.18 -11.27 10.65
N ILE A 59 -6.45 -10.87 11.69
CA ILE A 59 -5.18 -11.50 12.06
C ILE A 59 -5.39 -12.97 12.44
N MET A 60 -6.37 -13.29 13.29
CA MET A 60 -6.61 -14.68 13.69
C MET A 60 -6.92 -15.59 12.50
N LYS A 61 -7.71 -15.10 11.54
CA LYS A 61 -8.05 -15.85 10.34
C LYS A 61 -6.80 -16.18 9.52
N TYR A 62 -6.02 -15.16 9.15
CA TYR A 62 -4.87 -15.35 8.25
C TYR A 62 -3.59 -15.85 8.95
N TYR A 63 -3.49 -15.71 10.27
CA TYR A 63 -2.38 -16.27 11.05
C TYR A 63 -2.60 -17.76 11.32
N ASN A 64 -3.78 -18.16 11.82
CA ASN A 64 -3.99 -19.54 12.30
C ASN A 64 -4.50 -20.49 11.23
N GLU A 65 -5.35 -20.03 10.30
CA GLU A 65 -6.04 -20.93 9.36
C GLU A 65 -5.24 -21.14 8.08
N ALA A 66 -4.57 -20.08 7.60
CA ALA A 66 -3.91 -20.09 6.29
C ALA A 66 -2.40 -19.81 6.34
N HIS A 67 -1.87 -19.33 7.47
CA HIS A 67 -0.48 -18.83 7.61
C HIS A 67 -0.08 -17.75 6.59
N GLU A 68 -1.04 -17.16 5.88
CA GLU A 68 -0.84 -16.13 4.85
C GLU A 68 -0.55 -14.74 5.43
N ILE A 69 -0.63 -14.56 6.75
CA ILE A 69 -0.44 -13.25 7.41
C ILE A 69 0.89 -12.58 7.08
N TYR A 70 1.91 -13.35 6.67
CA TYR A 70 3.21 -12.83 6.23
C TYR A 70 3.14 -12.10 4.88
N LEU A 71 2.08 -12.32 4.09
CA LEU A 71 1.74 -11.55 2.88
C LEU A 71 1.03 -10.21 3.19
N LEU A 72 0.98 -9.78 4.46
CA LEU A 72 0.44 -8.47 4.84
C LEU A 72 1.04 -7.27 4.06
N PRO A 73 2.34 -7.25 3.72
CA PRO A 73 2.91 -6.20 2.85
C PRO A 73 2.24 -6.13 1.47
N LEU A 74 1.85 -7.28 0.91
CA LEU A 74 1.13 -7.34 -0.36
C LEU A 74 -0.31 -6.84 -0.22
N CYS A 75 -0.95 -7.12 0.92
CA CYS A 75 -2.23 -6.50 1.27
C CYS A 75 -2.10 -4.97 1.29
N TRP A 76 -1.08 -4.46 1.98
CA TRP A 76 -0.83 -3.04 2.11
C TRP A 76 -0.61 -2.37 0.75
N ILE A 77 0.29 -2.88 -0.08
CA ILE A 77 0.55 -2.27 -1.39
C ILE A 77 -0.65 -2.36 -2.33
N SER A 78 -1.45 -3.44 -2.23
CA SER A 78 -2.68 -3.59 -3.00
C SER A 78 -3.71 -2.50 -2.65
N SER A 79 -3.78 -2.12 -1.37
CA SER A 79 -4.67 -1.07 -0.85
C SER A 79 -4.27 0.33 -1.32
N ILE A 80 -2.98 0.54 -1.61
CA ILE A 80 -2.44 1.79 -2.16
C ILE A 80 -2.69 1.85 -3.66
N TYR A 81 -2.42 0.77 -4.38
CA TYR A 81 -2.43 0.79 -5.84
C TYR A 81 -3.83 0.65 -6.43
N LYS A 82 -4.54 -0.46 -6.18
CA LYS A 82 -5.89 -0.68 -6.76
C LYS A 82 -6.81 -1.39 -5.76
N PRO A 83 -7.27 -0.69 -4.69
CA PRO A 83 -8.09 -1.31 -3.65
C PRO A 83 -9.42 -1.90 -4.15
N ALA A 84 -9.96 -1.40 -5.27
CA ALA A 84 -11.20 -1.89 -5.88
C ALA A 84 -10.99 -3.03 -6.91
N PHE A 85 -9.75 -3.49 -7.13
CA PHE A 85 -9.45 -4.58 -8.05
C PHE A 85 -9.90 -5.93 -7.49
N CYS A 86 -10.34 -6.83 -8.37
CA CYS A 86 -10.73 -8.19 -8.03
C CYS A 86 -9.48 -9.08 -7.90
N TYR A 87 -8.73 -8.91 -6.81
CA TYR A 87 -7.61 -9.79 -6.48
C TYR A 87 -8.07 -11.23 -6.30
N HIS A 88 -7.27 -12.19 -6.77
CA HIS A 88 -7.59 -13.62 -6.69
C HIS A 88 -7.47 -14.12 -5.24
N ARG A 89 -6.42 -13.71 -4.52
CA ARG A 89 -6.17 -14.07 -3.13
C ARG A 89 -7.13 -13.31 -2.22
N LYS A 90 -7.89 -14.08 -1.44
CA LYS A 90 -8.94 -13.57 -0.56
C LYS A 90 -8.41 -12.58 0.48
N MET A 91 -7.19 -12.79 0.99
CA MET A 91 -6.57 -11.90 1.97
C MET A 91 -6.47 -10.46 1.48
N TYR A 92 -6.06 -10.26 0.22
CA TYR A 92 -5.92 -8.93 -0.38
C TYR A 92 -7.28 -8.25 -0.51
N MET A 93 -8.29 -8.98 -1.02
CA MET A 93 -9.65 -8.47 -1.14
C MET A 93 -10.23 -8.07 0.23
N GLU A 94 -10.15 -8.98 1.21
CA GLU A 94 -10.72 -8.74 2.53
C GLU A 94 -10.03 -7.58 3.24
N PHE A 95 -8.72 -7.44 3.11
CA PHE A 95 -7.97 -6.30 3.64
C PHE A 95 -8.41 -4.98 2.97
N ASN A 96 -8.55 -4.98 1.64
CA ASN A 96 -8.95 -3.79 0.89
C ASN A 96 -10.40 -3.33 1.18
N MET A 97 -11.25 -4.24 1.66
CA MET A 97 -12.60 -3.93 2.12
C MET A 97 -12.66 -3.32 3.53
N LEU A 98 -11.55 -3.34 4.28
CA LEU A 98 -11.49 -2.74 5.60
C LEU A 98 -11.36 -1.21 5.52
N GLU A 99 -11.88 -0.55 6.54
CA GLU A 99 -11.67 0.90 6.71
C GLU A 99 -10.19 1.18 7.00
N ARG A 100 -9.71 2.34 6.56
CA ARG A 100 -8.27 2.70 6.61
C ARG A 100 -7.69 2.61 8.02
N ASP A 101 -8.42 3.05 9.04
CA ASP A 101 -7.96 2.97 10.43
C ASP A 101 -7.87 1.52 10.95
N ILE A 102 -8.64 0.59 10.40
CA ILE A 102 -8.52 -0.85 10.68
C ILE A 102 -7.29 -1.42 9.97
N GLN A 103 -7.07 -1.08 8.69
CA GLN A 103 -5.86 -1.46 7.94
C GLN A 103 -4.60 -0.99 8.68
N ASP A 104 -4.57 0.27 9.08
CA ASP A 104 -3.45 0.86 9.82
C ASP A 104 -3.29 0.18 11.19
N ALA A 105 -4.38 -0.17 11.89
CA ALA A 105 -4.30 -0.90 13.15
C ALA A 105 -3.77 -2.34 12.99
N ILE A 106 -4.03 -3.01 11.86
CA ILE A 106 -3.44 -4.31 11.53
C ILE A 106 -1.93 -4.15 11.33
N CYS A 107 -1.51 -3.23 10.47
CA CYS A 107 -0.09 -2.98 10.21
C CYS A 107 0.68 -2.59 11.48
N GLN A 108 0.10 -1.71 12.31
CA GLN A 108 0.70 -1.31 13.59
C GLN A 108 0.85 -2.49 14.56
N TYR A 109 -0.17 -3.35 14.69
CA TYR A 109 -0.12 -4.50 15.58
C TYR A 109 0.92 -5.53 15.13
N MET A 110 1.03 -5.74 13.81
CA MET A 110 2.02 -6.64 13.20
C MET A 110 3.41 -5.99 13.09
N ASN A 111 3.59 -4.76 13.57
CA ASN A 111 4.84 -4.01 13.52
C ASN A 111 5.37 -3.77 12.08
N LEU A 112 4.46 -3.69 11.10
CA LEU A 112 4.79 -3.33 9.72
C LEU A 112 5.00 -1.81 9.63
N LYS A 113 6.26 -1.37 9.75
CA LYS A 113 6.64 0.05 9.85
C LYS A 113 6.88 0.68 8.48
N ILE A 114 5.81 0.89 7.73
CA ILE A 114 5.88 1.46 6.38
C ILE A 114 5.22 2.82 6.37
N ILE A 115 5.88 3.80 5.76
CA ILE A 115 5.33 5.14 5.56
C ILE A 115 4.34 5.06 4.39
N ARG A 116 3.16 5.66 4.50
CA ARG A 116 2.20 5.72 3.39
C ARG A 116 2.69 6.73 2.33
N PRO A 117 2.63 6.40 1.03
CA PRO A 117 2.97 7.34 -0.03
C PRO A 117 2.02 8.54 -0.03
N ASP A 118 2.47 9.63 -0.65
CA ASP A 118 1.72 10.87 -0.85
C ASP A 118 0.66 10.77 -1.97
N CYS A 119 0.73 9.73 -2.80
CA CYS A 119 -0.23 9.41 -3.85
C CYS A 119 -0.62 7.93 -3.82
N GLU A 120 -1.79 7.62 -4.37
CA GLU A 120 -2.39 6.28 -4.48
C GLU A 120 -2.77 6.03 -5.96
N GLY A 121 -3.22 4.82 -6.32
CA GLY A 121 -3.78 4.61 -7.66
C GLY A 121 -2.75 4.55 -8.81
N ASP A 122 -3.19 4.97 -9.99
CA ASP A 122 -2.37 5.01 -11.20
C ASP A 122 -1.23 6.04 -11.10
N ASP A 123 -1.39 7.10 -10.30
CA ASP A 123 -0.33 8.07 -10.00
C ASP A 123 0.81 7.42 -9.22
N PHE A 124 0.46 6.60 -8.22
CA PHE A 124 1.42 5.79 -7.47
C PHE A 124 2.18 4.82 -8.38
N TYR A 125 1.46 4.09 -9.24
CA TYR A 125 2.08 3.18 -10.21
C TYR A 125 3.02 3.90 -11.17
N SER A 126 2.61 5.06 -11.68
CA SER A 126 3.44 5.88 -12.56
C SER A 126 4.75 6.32 -11.87
N LYS A 127 4.69 6.66 -10.57
CA LYS A 127 5.91 6.93 -9.78
C LYS A 127 6.80 5.68 -9.65
N CYS A 128 6.22 4.51 -9.43
CA CYS A 128 6.96 3.24 -9.39
C CYS A 128 7.66 2.94 -10.72
N VAL A 129 6.97 3.11 -11.86
CA VAL A 129 7.55 2.91 -13.19
C VAL A 129 8.70 3.90 -13.43
N ALA A 130 8.51 5.19 -13.11
CA ALA A 130 9.57 6.18 -13.26
C ALA A 130 10.81 5.87 -12.39
N ALA A 131 10.61 5.37 -11.17
CA ALA A 131 11.69 4.98 -10.28
C ALA A 131 12.48 3.78 -10.82
N ILE A 132 11.79 2.75 -11.34
CA ILE A 132 12.47 1.57 -11.88
C ILE A 132 13.15 1.84 -13.23
N GLU A 133 12.56 2.68 -14.10
CA GLU A 133 13.22 3.16 -15.32
C GLU A 133 14.50 3.96 -15.00
N GLN A 134 14.51 4.72 -13.90
CA GLN A 134 15.70 5.41 -13.45
C GLN A 134 16.76 4.44 -12.90
N ALA A 135 16.34 3.36 -12.23
CA ALA A 135 17.23 2.29 -11.78
C ALA A 135 17.83 1.51 -12.97
N GLU A 136 17.04 1.23 -14.01
CA GLU A 136 17.47 0.53 -15.23
C GLU A 136 18.70 1.19 -15.88
N LYS A 137 18.74 2.52 -15.90
CA LYS A 137 19.84 3.31 -16.50
C LYS A 137 21.22 3.01 -15.92
N LYS A 138 21.32 2.41 -14.73
CA LYS A 138 22.59 1.98 -14.14
C LYS A 138 23.19 0.77 -14.84
N TYR A 139 22.37 -0.03 -15.52
CA TYR A 139 22.73 -1.32 -16.10
C TYR A 139 22.52 -1.35 -17.63
N TYR A 140 21.76 -0.39 -18.16
CA TYR A 140 21.35 -0.35 -19.56
C TYR A 140 22.37 0.39 -20.44
N ILE A 141 22.87 -0.29 -21.48
CA ILE A 141 23.90 0.24 -22.38
C ILE A 141 23.30 1.00 -23.59
N GLY A 142 21.98 0.94 -23.82
CA GLY A 142 21.35 1.72 -24.89
C GLY A 142 21.25 1.04 -26.26
N ASN A 143 21.51 -0.28 -26.33
CA ASN A 143 21.60 -1.03 -27.59
C ASN A 143 20.42 -1.98 -27.84
N HIS A 144 19.42 -2.05 -26.95
CA HIS A 144 18.24 -2.89 -27.09
C HIS A 144 16.97 -2.16 -26.66
N THR A 145 15.79 -2.67 -26.96
CA THR A 145 14.55 -2.08 -26.42
C THR A 145 14.54 -2.27 -24.90
N SER A 146 14.36 -1.19 -24.13
CA SER A 146 14.14 -1.29 -22.67
C SER A 146 12.99 -2.27 -22.38
N ILE A 147 13.15 -3.08 -21.35
CA ILE A 147 12.09 -4.00 -20.89
C ILE A 147 10.87 -3.24 -20.32
N PHE A 148 11.05 -1.96 -19.96
CA PHE A 148 10.02 -1.07 -19.43
C PHE A 148 9.34 -0.21 -20.50
N TYR A 149 9.55 -0.52 -21.79
CA TYR A 149 8.89 0.20 -22.88
C TYR A 149 7.35 0.19 -22.76
N GLU A 150 6.73 1.24 -23.32
CA GLU A 150 5.27 1.47 -23.23
C GLU A 150 4.76 1.47 -21.76
N GLY A 151 5.55 2.04 -20.84
CA GLY A 151 5.16 2.19 -19.43
C GLY A 151 5.14 0.86 -18.66
N ALA A 152 6.17 0.03 -18.89
CA ALA A 152 6.31 -1.30 -18.30
C ALA A 152 5.10 -2.21 -18.56
N LYS A 153 4.61 -2.24 -19.81
CA LYS A 153 3.33 -2.88 -20.16
C LYS A 153 3.21 -4.34 -19.71
N TYR A 154 4.29 -5.12 -19.78
CA TYR A 154 4.25 -6.54 -19.39
C TYR A 154 4.20 -6.69 -17.87
N PHE A 155 4.90 -5.83 -17.13
CA PHE A 155 4.73 -5.77 -15.69
C PHE A 155 3.28 -5.41 -15.33
N TYR A 156 2.69 -4.38 -15.95
CA TYR A 156 1.29 -3.99 -15.75
C TYR A 156 0.29 -5.12 -16.08
N ARG A 157 0.53 -5.86 -17.17
CA ARG A 157 -0.33 -6.95 -17.63
C ARG A 157 -0.29 -8.17 -16.71
N GLY A 158 0.80 -8.36 -15.95
CA GLY A 158 0.89 -9.39 -14.93
C GLY A 158 -0.30 -9.34 -13.96
N LEU A 159 -0.64 -8.14 -13.45
CA LEU A 159 -1.84 -7.97 -12.65
C LEU A 159 -3.11 -7.90 -13.50
N THR A 160 -3.13 -7.09 -14.56
CA THR A 160 -4.40 -6.72 -15.18
C THR A 160 -4.99 -7.76 -16.13
N ARG A 161 -4.20 -8.74 -16.57
CA ARG A 161 -4.63 -9.80 -17.49
C ARG A 161 -4.42 -11.21 -16.96
N TYR A 162 -3.45 -11.39 -16.07
CA TYR A 162 -2.96 -12.71 -15.68
C TYR A 162 -2.89 -12.89 -14.17
N ASN A 163 -3.61 -12.09 -13.37
CA ASN A 163 -3.47 -12.08 -11.90
C ASN A 163 -3.63 -13.45 -11.26
N ASP A 164 -4.56 -14.27 -11.74
CA ASP A 164 -4.86 -15.60 -11.21
C ASP A 164 -4.06 -16.73 -11.88
N ASN A 165 -3.19 -16.41 -12.83
CA ASN A 165 -2.30 -17.40 -13.43
C ASN A 165 -1.24 -17.83 -12.42
N GLU A 166 -0.99 -19.13 -12.37
CA GLU A 166 0.24 -19.70 -11.80
C GLU A 166 1.47 -19.16 -12.56
N LEU A 167 2.61 -19.13 -11.88
CA LEU A 167 3.87 -18.72 -12.48
C LEU A 167 4.32 -19.76 -13.54
N PRO A 168 4.41 -19.38 -14.83
CA PRO A 168 4.73 -20.32 -15.91
C PRO A 168 6.18 -20.83 -15.86
N VAL A 169 7.09 -20.10 -15.23
CA VAL A 169 8.49 -20.46 -15.05
C VAL A 169 8.75 -20.79 -13.59
N ASN A 170 9.82 -21.55 -13.33
CA ASN A 170 10.29 -21.74 -11.97
C ASN A 170 10.87 -20.43 -11.43
N LEU A 171 10.15 -19.77 -10.53
CA LEU A 171 10.52 -18.46 -9.96
C LEU A 171 11.94 -18.48 -9.37
N PHE A 172 12.29 -19.51 -8.59
CA PHE A 172 13.62 -19.64 -7.99
C PHE A 172 14.75 -19.63 -9.04
N ASN A 173 14.54 -20.27 -10.19
CA ASN A 173 15.52 -20.24 -11.28
C ASN A 173 15.66 -18.85 -11.90
N LEU A 174 14.55 -18.13 -12.12
CA LEU A 174 14.59 -16.76 -12.63
C LEU A 174 15.32 -15.81 -11.66
N GLU A 175 14.94 -15.87 -10.37
CA GLU A 175 15.51 -15.00 -9.34
C GLU A 175 17.00 -15.25 -9.14
N ASN A 176 17.42 -16.52 -9.01
CA ASN A 176 18.85 -16.85 -8.88
C ASN A 176 19.63 -16.42 -10.11
N ARG A 177 19.10 -16.66 -11.32
CA ARG A 177 19.85 -16.32 -12.52
C ARG A 177 20.03 -14.81 -12.67
N PHE A 178 18.98 -14.03 -12.40
CA PHE A 178 19.07 -12.58 -12.51
C PHE A 178 19.99 -11.98 -11.42
N THR A 179 19.89 -12.47 -10.19
CA THR A 179 20.78 -12.01 -9.10
C THR A 179 22.24 -12.39 -9.34
N ASP A 180 22.52 -13.54 -9.95
CA ASP A 180 23.88 -13.92 -10.38
C ASP A 180 24.43 -12.96 -11.45
N LEU A 181 23.60 -12.59 -12.44
CA LEU A 181 23.98 -11.61 -13.46
C LEU A 181 24.25 -10.22 -12.88
N LEU A 182 23.43 -9.77 -11.92
CA LEU A 182 23.66 -8.50 -11.21
C LEU A 182 24.94 -8.55 -10.37
N ARG A 183 25.24 -9.69 -9.74
CA ARG A 183 26.51 -9.90 -9.01
C ARG A 183 27.69 -9.87 -9.96
N GLU A 184 27.60 -10.56 -11.09
CA GLU A 184 28.66 -10.58 -12.10
C GLU A 184 28.90 -9.20 -12.69
N TYR A 185 27.85 -8.41 -12.95
CA TYR A 185 27.98 -7.01 -13.36
C TYR A 185 28.75 -6.19 -12.32
N LYS A 186 28.43 -6.36 -11.02
CA LYS A 186 29.09 -5.64 -9.92
C LYS A 186 30.57 -6.02 -9.76
N GLU A 187 30.91 -7.30 -9.92
CA GLU A 187 32.27 -7.82 -9.72
C GLU A 187 33.16 -7.69 -10.96
N ASN A 188 32.59 -7.87 -12.16
CA ASN A 188 33.30 -7.89 -13.43
C ASN A 188 32.46 -7.25 -14.58
N PRO A 189 32.29 -5.91 -14.59
CA PRO A 189 31.48 -5.21 -15.59
C PRO A 189 31.91 -5.46 -17.05
N ASP A 190 33.18 -5.75 -17.31
CA ASP A 190 33.69 -6.05 -18.65
C ASP A 190 33.15 -7.38 -19.20
N LYS A 191 32.83 -8.34 -18.32
CA LYS A 191 32.29 -9.66 -18.69
C LYS A 191 30.78 -9.65 -18.79
N CYS A 192 30.12 -9.03 -17.80
CA CYS A 192 28.69 -8.81 -17.79
C CYS A 192 28.46 -7.31 -17.88
N SER A 193 28.35 -6.79 -19.10
CA SER A 193 28.17 -5.35 -19.33
C SER A 193 26.70 -4.95 -19.29
N ASP A 194 25.81 -5.82 -19.73
CA ASP A 194 24.35 -5.63 -19.69
C ASP A 194 23.65 -6.86 -19.08
N PRO A 195 23.43 -6.88 -17.74
CA PRO A 195 22.80 -8.02 -17.08
C PRO A 195 21.32 -8.16 -17.46
N ILE A 196 20.64 -7.07 -17.80
CA ILE A 196 19.22 -7.07 -18.17
C ILE A 196 19.04 -7.71 -19.55
N LEU A 197 19.83 -7.29 -20.54
CA LEU A 197 19.79 -7.87 -21.88
C LEU A 197 20.18 -9.35 -21.88
N GLN A 198 21.22 -9.72 -21.13
CA GLN A 198 21.64 -11.12 -21.02
C GLN A 198 20.51 -11.98 -20.45
N PHE A 199 19.89 -11.54 -19.35
CA PHE A 199 18.75 -12.23 -18.77
C PHE A 199 17.57 -12.32 -19.75
N ALA A 200 17.22 -11.22 -20.41
CA ALA A 200 16.13 -11.17 -21.38
C ALA A 200 16.35 -12.14 -22.56
N ASN A 201 17.61 -12.29 -23.02
CA ASN A 201 17.95 -13.22 -24.10
C ASN A 201 17.95 -14.68 -23.64
N GLU A 202 18.44 -14.98 -22.43
CA GLU A 202 18.47 -16.34 -21.89
C GLU A 202 17.08 -16.96 -21.72
N PHE A 203 16.08 -16.12 -21.45
CA PHE A 203 14.69 -16.53 -21.29
C PHE A 203 13.79 -16.13 -22.47
N ASP A 204 14.38 -15.83 -23.63
CA ASP A 204 13.67 -15.51 -24.89
C ASP A 204 12.61 -14.41 -24.76
N TYR A 205 12.79 -13.44 -23.87
CA TYR A 205 11.79 -12.44 -23.46
C TYR A 205 11.06 -11.78 -24.64
N TYR A 206 11.79 -11.36 -25.67
CA TYR A 206 11.22 -10.64 -26.82
C TYR A 206 10.35 -11.52 -27.73
N SER A 207 10.49 -12.84 -27.62
CA SER A 207 9.70 -13.82 -28.37
C SER A 207 8.77 -14.64 -27.47
N ALA A 208 8.80 -14.40 -26.15
CA ALA A 208 8.07 -15.17 -25.17
C ALA A 208 6.55 -14.91 -25.25
N GLU A 209 5.78 -15.89 -24.80
CA GLU A 209 4.35 -15.71 -24.56
C GLU A 209 4.12 -14.64 -23.48
N GLU A 210 3.00 -13.90 -23.58
CA GLU A 210 2.75 -12.76 -22.67
C GLU A 210 2.85 -13.13 -21.17
N PRO A 211 2.32 -14.26 -20.67
CA PRO A 211 2.47 -14.62 -19.25
C PRO A 211 3.92 -14.77 -18.81
N ILE A 212 4.76 -15.38 -19.66
CA ILE A 212 6.20 -15.55 -19.40
C ILE A 212 6.89 -14.19 -19.38
N ALA A 213 6.58 -13.31 -20.34
CA ALA A 213 7.11 -11.96 -20.37
C ALA A 213 6.68 -11.13 -19.14
N CYS A 214 5.45 -11.35 -18.63
CA CYS A 214 4.97 -10.71 -17.40
C CYS A 214 5.78 -11.17 -16.18
N GLU A 215 6.00 -12.48 -16.04
CA GLU A 215 6.80 -13.05 -14.95
C GLU A 215 8.23 -12.52 -14.96
N ILE A 216 8.91 -12.61 -16.12
CA ILE A 216 10.28 -12.11 -16.31
C ILE A 216 10.34 -10.62 -15.95
N SER A 217 9.37 -9.82 -16.43
CA SER A 217 9.34 -8.39 -16.12
C SER A 217 9.21 -8.14 -14.62
N ALA A 218 8.35 -8.87 -13.92
CA ALA A 218 8.16 -8.70 -12.48
C ALA A 218 9.40 -9.12 -11.66
N VAL A 219 10.08 -10.21 -12.04
CA VAL A 219 11.37 -10.61 -11.44
C VAL A 219 12.42 -9.51 -11.63
N ILE A 220 12.53 -8.96 -12.84
CA ILE A 220 13.48 -7.89 -13.09
C ILE A 220 13.15 -6.67 -12.23
N VAL A 221 11.88 -6.24 -12.18
CA VAL A 221 11.44 -5.10 -11.33
C VAL A 221 11.82 -5.32 -9.86
N LYS A 222 11.51 -6.49 -9.30
CA LYS A 222 11.77 -6.83 -7.89
C LYS A 222 13.26 -6.65 -7.57
N TRP A 223 14.12 -7.36 -8.28
CA TRP A 223 15.55 -7.40 -7.97
C TRP A 223 16.30 -6.15 -8.41
N LEU A 224 15.88 -5.51 -9.50
CA LEU A 224 16.47 -4.24 -9.91
C LEU A 224 16.19 -3.14 -8.88
N ALA A 225 15.02 -3.15 -8.24
CA ALA A 225 14.71 -2.23 -7.14
C ALA A 225 15.63 -2.46 -5.94
N GLU A 226 15.76 -3.71 -5.50
CA GLU A 226 16.61 -4.07 -4.36
C GLU A 226 18.09 -3.77 -4.62
N TRP A 227 18.63 -4.16 -5.77
CA TRP A 227 20.04 -3.92 -6.11
C TRP A 227 20.37 -2.46 -6.39
N SER A 228 19.34 -1.64 -6.67
CA SER A 228 19.48 -0.20 -6.84
C SER A 228 19.25 0.59 -5.56
N ALA A 229 18.88 -0.08 -4.47
CA ALA A 229 18.65 0.53 -3.16
C ALA A 229 19.90 1.27 -2.67
N SER A 230 19.69 2.30 -1.84
CA SER A 230 20.77 2.94 -1.11
C SER A 230 21.34 1.99 -0.06
N ASP A 231 22.68 1.93 0.06
CA ASP A 231 23.39 1.19 1.12
C ASP A 231 22.98 1.63 2.55
N SER A 232 22.34 2.80 2.68
CA SER A 232 21.87 3.35 3.95
C SER A 232 20.47 2.86 4.39
N LEU A 233 19.80 2.04 3.59
CA LEU A 233 18.47 1.51 3.92
C LEU A 233 18.58 0.34 4.89
N ASP A 234 17.82 0.40 5.98
CA ASP A 234 17.68 -0.70 6.93
C ASP A 234 16.64 -1.70 6.42
N TYR A 235 17.10 -2.60 5.54
CA TYR A 235 16.26 -3.53 4.77
C TYR A 235 15.61 -4.64 5.59
N GLU A 236 16.15 -4.99 6.78
CA GLU A 236 15.64 -6.09 7.61
C GLU A 236 14.23 -5.84 8.19
N ASN A 237 13.67 -4.64 8.01
CA ASN A 237 12.44 -4.21 8.67
C ASN A 237 11.18 -4.18 7.79
N PHE A 238 11.27 -4.41 6.47
CA PHE A 238 10.12 -4.20 5.58
C PHE A 238 9.23 -5.43 5.36
N TRP A 239 9.64 -6.58 5.89
CA TRP A 239 8.93 -7.86 5.73
C TRP A 239 8.75 -8.21 4.25
N VAL A 240 9.79 -8.10 3.41
CA VAL A 240 9.62 -8.39 1.98
C VAL A 240 9.16 -9.85 1.80
N PRO A 241 7.98 -10.09 1.18
CA PRO A 241 7.45 -11.45 1.08
C PRO A 241 8.22 -12.35 0.11
N GLY A 242 8.36 -13.61 0.46
CA GLY A 242 9.09 -14.66 -0.25
C GLY A 242 10.36 -15.15 0.46
N GLU A 243 10.66 -14.65 1.66
CA GLU A 243 11.88 -14.93 2.43
C GLU A 243 11.64 -15.71 3.73
N TYR A 244 10.39 -15.78 4.21
CA TYR A 244 10.00 -16.47 5.44
C TYR A 244 9.36 -17.85 5.19
N SER A 245 9.44 -18.73 6.19
CA SER A 245 8.73 -20.01 6.17
C SER A 245 7.21 -19.77 6.12
N TYR A 246 6.49 -20.53 5.27
CA TYR A 246 5.02 -20.57 5.12
C TYR A 246 4.36 -19.47 4.28
N GLU A 247 5.12 -18.56 3.67
CA GLU A 247 4.62 -17.69 2.60
C GLU A 247 5.00 -18.25 1.23
N SER A 248 4.09 -18.11 0.27
CA SER A 248 4.31 -18.58 -1.09
C SER A 248 3.82 -17.54 -2.10
N ILE A 249 4.72 -17.18 -3.01
CA ILE A 249 4.42 -16.34 -4.18
C ILE A 249 4.02 -17.31 -5.29
N ASP A 250 2.71 -17.56 -5.40
CA ASP A 250 2.17 -18.64 -6.22
C ASP A 250 1.63 -18.14 -7.57
N THR A 251 1.21 -16.88 -7.60
CA THR A 251 0.46 -16.29 -8.70
C THR A 251 1.13 -15.05 -9.25
N MET A 252 0.74 -14.67 -10.47
CA MET A 252 1.22 -13.44 -11.08
C MET A 252 0.86 -12.20 -10.27
N GLU A 253 -0.28 -12.17 -9.56
CA GLU A 253 -0.61 -11.06 -8.68
C GLU A 253 0.29 -10.98 -7.45
N ASP A 254 0.65 -12.12 -6.85
CA ASP A 254 1.56 -12.15 -5.71
C ASP A 254 2.92 -11.57 -6.13
N LEU A 255 3.43 -12.02 -7.28
CA LEU A 255 4.72 -11.57 -7.82
C LEU A 255 4.66 -10.09 -8.23
N PHE A 256 3.56 -9.65 -8.87
CA PHE A 256 3.36 -8.24 -9.22
C PHE A 256 3.35 -7.35 -7.98
N LEU A 257 2.57 -7.70 -6.96
CA LEU A 257 2.45 -6.91 -5.73
C LEU A 257 3.78 -6.91 -4.98
N CYS A 258 4.50 -8.04 -4.96
CA CYS A 258 5.83 -8.13 -4.34
C CYS A 258 6.84 -7.21 -5.04
N ALA A 259 6.92 -7.26 -6.36
CA ALA A 259 7.79 -6.39 -7.15
C ALA A 259 7.43 -4.90 -6.95
N LEU A 260 6.14 -4.56 -6.97
CA LEU A 260 5.68 -3.18 -6.76
C LEU A 260 6.00 -2.68 -5.34
N PHE A 261 5.87 -3.56 -4.35
CA PHE A 261 6.25 -3.30 -2.97
C PHE A 261 7.76 -3.05 -2.83
N CYS A 262 8.60 -3.89 -3.44
CA CYS A 262 10.06 -3.71 -3.49
C CYS A 262 10.45 -2.35 -4.09
N VAL A 263 9.84 -1.96 -5.22
CA VAL A 263 10.06 -0.62 -5.80
C VAL A 263 9.74 0.47 -4.79
N TYR A 264 8.63 0.36 -4.08
CA TYR A 264 8.26 1.35 -3.10
C TYR A 264 9.27 1.45 -1.96
N VAL A 265 9.57 0.35 -1.27
CA VAL A 265 10.40 0.37 -0.06
C VAL A 265 11.87 0.67 -0.37
N TYR A 266 12.39 0.24 -1.52
CA TYR A 266 13.80 0.40 -1.87
C TYR A 266 14.11 1.69 -2.63
N LEU A 267 13.18 2.20 -3.45
CA LEU A 267 13.46 3.33 -4.35
C LEU A 267 12.69 4.61 -4.03
N ILE A 268 11.53 4.52 -3.37
CA ILE A 268 10.61 5.66 -3.23
C ILE A 268 10.46 6.10 -1.78
N MET A 269 10.35 5.14 -0.86
CA MET A 269 10.04 5.43 0.53
C MET A 269 11.13 6.32 1.14
N PRO A 270 10.77 7.45 1.78
CA PRO A 270 11.74 8.33 2.41
C PRO A 270 12.54 7.63 3.52
N THR A 271 13.86 7.75 3.49
CA THR A 271 14.72 7.35 4.62
C THR A 271 14.48 8.28 5.80
N ARG A 272 14.27 7.71 7.00
CA ARG A 272 14.13 8.49 8.25
C ARG A 272 15.46 9.01 8.75
#